data_AF-A0A7K2M4B7-F1
#
_entry.id   AF-A0A7K2M4B7-F1
#
_cell.length_a   1.000
_cell.length_b   1.000
_cell.length_c   1.000
_cell.angle_alpha   90.00
_cell.angle_beta   90.00
_cell.angle_gamma   90.00
#
_symmetry.space_group_name_H-M   'P 1'
#
loop_
_entity.id
_entity.type
_entity.pdbx_description
1 polymer ?
#
loop_
_entity_poly.entity_id
_entity_poly.type
_entity_poly.pdbx_seq_one_letter_code
_entity_poly.pdbx_strand_id
1 'polypeptide(L)'
;MPLLDTRVPAVVLRIDRNPFHHGTLGAVRSLGRAGVEVHVVADTAGSPVHRSRFVHRAHTPPPDASPDAVRAVLQQVAGRIGRPAVLVPMDDASAIAAARTRDGLAASYLLPELPGALAERVADKAELAAVCAAADVPHPLTLIPDSAARAAA
;
A
#
# COMPACT_ATOMS: atom_id res chain seq x y z
N MET A 1 -17.50 15.62 15.82
CA MET A 1 -17.31 15.71 14.36
C MET A 1 -16.74 14.37 13.89
N PRO A 2 -17.20 13.78 12.78
CA PRO A 2 -16.52 12.60 12.25
C PRO A 2 -15.07 12.98 11.93
N LEU A 3 -14.13 12.11 12.33
CA LEU A 3 -12.69 12.33 12.18
C LEU A 3 -12.24 12.25 10.71
N LEU A 4 -13.07 11.66 9.85
CA LEU A 4 -12.82 11.38 8.44
C LEU A 4 -13.91 12.00 7.57
N ASP A 5 -13.53 12.49 6.38
CA ASP A 5 -14.48 12.85 5.33
C ASP A 5 -14.98 11.58 4.63
N THR A 6 -16.17 11.12 5.00
CA THR A 6 -16.77 9.88 4.46
C THR A 6 -17.26 10.02 3.02
N ARG A 7 -17.22 11.23 2.43
CA ARG A 7 -17.54 11.44 1.01
C ARG A 7 -16.41 10.98 0.09
N VAL A 8 -15.20 10.80 0.64
CA VAL A 8 -14.02 10.35 -0.09
C VAL A 8 -13.85 8.84 0.10
N PRO A 9 -13.98 8.02 -0.95
CA PRO A 9 -13.75 6.59 -0.86
C PRO A 9 -12.28 6.27 -0.56
N ALA A 10 -12.05 5.08 -0.01
CA ALA A 10 -10.71 4.54 0.19
C ALA A 10 -10.48 3.32 -0.71
N VAL A 11 -9.31 3.24 -1.34
CA VAL A 11 -8.85 2.07 -2.07
C VAL A 11 -7.66 1.48 -1.33
N VAL A 12 -7.88 0.33 -0.71
CA VAL A 12 -6.86 -0.43 0.02
C VAL A 12 -6.15 -1.34 -0.99
N LEU A 13 -4.84 -1.12 -1.20
CA LEU A 13 -4.03 -1.84 -2.19
C LEU A 13 -3.06 -2.79 -1.48
N ARG A 14 -3.05 -4.05 -1.91
CA ARG A 14 -2.08 -5.05 -1.48
C ARG A 14 -1.71 -5.92 -2.67
N ILE A 15 -0.42 -6.07 -2.94
CA ILE A 15 0.07 -6.86 -4.07
C ILE A 15 1.08 -7.93 -3.64
N ASP A 16 1.65 -7.82 -2.44
CA ASP A 16 2.53 -8.86 -1.91
C ASP A 16 1.73 -10.12 -1.51
N ARG A 17 2.28 -11.29 -1.83
CA ARG A 17 1.70 -12.60 -1.52
C ARG A 17 1.96 -12.98 -0.06
N ASN A 18 1.25 -12.30 0.84
CA ASN A 18 1.26 -12.60 2.26
C ASN A 18 -0.11 -13.17 2.71
N PRO A 19 -0.26 -14.50 2.88
CA PRO A 19 -1.53 -15.11 3.29
C PRO A 19 -1.94 -14.77 4.73
N PHE A 20 -1.01 -14.27 5.55
CA PHE A 20 -1.24 -13.90 6.95
C PHE A 20 -1.39 -12.38 7.15
N HIS A 21 -1.59 -11.62 6.07
CA HIS A 21 -1.76 -10.16 6.14
C HIS A 21 -3.10 -9.79 6.78
N HIS A 22 -3.09 -9.61 8.10
CA HIS A 22 -4.25 -9.21 8.89
C HIS A 22 -4.50 -7.69 8.84
N GLY A 23 -3.48 -6.90 8.48
CA GLY A 23 -3.57 -5.44 8.40
C GLY A 23 -4.62 -4.96 7.40
N THR A 24 -4.78 -5.66 6.28
CA THR A 24 -5.79 -5.32 5.26
C THR A 24 -7.21 -5.39 5.84
N LEU A 25 -7.52 -6.45 6.59
CA LEU A 25 -8.83 -6.59 7.25
C LEU A 25 -9.03 -5.52 8.34
N GLY A 26 -7.96 -5.19 9.06
CA GLY A 26 -7.95 -4.10 10.05
C GLY A 26 -8.32 -2.76 9.41
N ALA A 27 -7.62 -2.35 8.35
CA ALA A 27 -7.87 -1.12 7.62
C ALA A 27 -9.30 -1.06 7.08
N VAL A 28 -9.76 -2.12 6.40
CA VAL A 28 -11.12 -2.22 5.86
C VAL A 28 -12.18 -2.04 6.96
N ARG A 29 -12.02 -2.71 8.10
CA ARG A 29 -12.97 -2.61 9.22
C ARG A 29 -12.95 -1.24 9.88
N SER A 30 -11.78 -0.65 10.07
CA SER A 30 -11.64 0.68 10.67
C SER A 30 -12.30 1.75 9.80
N LEU A 31 -11.99 1.77 8.50
CA LEU A 31 -12.56 2.71 7.54
C LEU A 31 -14.07 2.51 7.38
N GLY A 32 -14.51 1.26 7.17
CA GLY A 32 -15.93 0.97 6.99
C GLY A 32 -16.77 1.24 8.24
N ARG A 33 -16.25 1.03 9.45
CA ARG A 33 -16.92 1.42 10.71
C ARG A 33 -17.05 2.94 10.85
N ALA A 34 -16.12 3.69 10.28
CA ALA A 34 -16.20 5.14 10.21
C ALA A 34 -17.13 5.65 9.09
N GLY A 35 -17.74 4.75 8.30
CA GLY A 35 -18.67 5.10 7.23
C GLY A 35 -18.01 5.40 5.88
N VAL A 36 -16.71 5.09 5.72
CA VAL A 36 -16.00 5.25 4.45
C VAL A 36 -16.37 4.10 3.50
N GLU A 37 -16.61 4.43 2.24
CA GLU A 37 -16.74 3.45 1.15
C GLU A 37 -15.36 2.83 0.83
N VAL A 38 -15.20 1.53 1.06
CA VAL A 38 -13.88 0.87 0.92
C VAL A 38 -13.85 -0.10 -0.25
N HIS A 39 -12.96 0.15 -1.21
CA HIS A 39 -12.56 -0.80 -2.22
C HIS A 39 -11.26 -1.51 -1.82
N VAL A 40 -11.13 -2.76 -2.22
CA VAL A 40 -9.91 -3.56 -2.00
C VAL A 40 -9.34 -3.95 -3.35
N VAL A 41 -8.07 -3.64 -3.60
CA VAL A 41 -7.32 -4.14 -4.76
C VAL A 41 -6.27 -5.12 -4.23
N ALA A 42 -6.59 -6.41 -4.29
CA ALA A 42 -5.74 -7.48 -3.80
C ALA A 42 -6.23 -8.83 -4.31
N ASP A 43 -5.34 -9.83 -4.32
CA ASP A 43 -5.81 -11.21 -4.30
C ASP A 43 -6.45 -11.48 -2.93
N THR A 44 -7.77 -11.69 -2.89
CA THR A 44 -8.50 -11.98 -1.66
C THR A 44 -8.92 -13.43 -1.54
N ALA A 45 -8.47 -14.31 -2.44
CA ALA A 45 -8.79 -15.73 -2.37
C ALA A 45 -8.31 -16.32 -1.03
N GLY A 46 -9.21 -17.00 -0.31
CA GLY A 46 -8.92 -17.56 1.02
C GLY A 46 -8.74 -16.53 2.14
N SER A 47 -8.77 -15.22 1.85
CA SER A 47 -8.60 -14.17 2.85
C SER A 47 -9.92 -13.81 3.53
N PRO A 48 -9.94 -13.60 4.86
CA PRO A 48 -11.14 -13.15 5.58
C PRO A 48 -11.62 -11.76 5.13
N VAL A 49 -10.76 -10.96 4.48
CA VAL A 49 -11.15 -9.63 3.95
C VAL A 49 -12.29 -9.75 2.93
N HIS A 50 -12.30 -10.82 2.12
CA HIS A 50 -13.30 -11.03 1.09
C HIS A 50 -14.73 -11.14 1.65
N ARG A 51 -14.87 -11.62 2.89
CA ARG A 51 -16.16 -11.81 3.57
C ARG A 51 -16.54 -10.64 4.49
N SER A 52 -15.72 -9.59 4.55
CA SER A 52 -16.00 -8.46 5.42
C SER A 52 -17.16 -7.64 4.83
N ARG A 53 -18.23 -7.44 5.61
CA ARG A 53 -19.35 -6.55 5.25
C ARG A 53 -18.96 -5.10 4.97
N PHE A 54 -17.74 -4.71 5.34
CA PHE A 54 -17.20 -3.37 5.16
C PHE A 54 -16.45 -3.21 3.82
N VAL A 55 -16.31 -4.28 3.03
CA VAL A 55 -15.82 -4.17 1.65
C VAL A 55 -16.98 -3.77 0.76
N HIS A 56 -16.87 -2.63 0.10
CA HIS A 56 -17.81 -2.21 -0.93
C HIS A 56 -17.61 -3.03 -2.21
N ARG A 57 -16.35 -3.17 -2.65
CA ARG A 57 -15.98 -4.06 -3.78
C ARG A 57 -14.52 -4.48 -3.70
N ALA A 58 -14.25 -5.74 -3.99
CA ALA A 58 -12.90 -6.27 -4.21
C ALA A 58 -12.58 -6.35 -5.70
N HIS A 59 -11.33 -6.09 -6.05
CA HIS A 59 -10.78 -6.17 -7.41
C HIS A 59 -9.47 -6.95 -7.35
N THR A 60 -9.37 -8.02 -8.13
CA THR A 60 -8.19 -8.88 -8.14
C THR A 60 -7.20 -8.40 -9.20
N PRO A 61 -5.99 -7.94 -8.82
CA PRO A 61 -4.95 -7.65 -9.79
C PRO A 61 -4.39 -8.94 -10.42
N PRO A 62 -3.75 -8.87 -11.60
CA PRO A 62 -3.10 -10.02 -12.21
C PRO A 62 -2.01 -10.67 -11.33
N PRO A 63 -1.72 -11.96 -11.58
CA PRO A 63 -0.48 -12.65 -11.31
C PRO A 63 0.76 -11.79 -11.20
N ASP A 64 1.44 -11.66 -10.05
CA ASP A 64 2.79 -11.05 -10.01
C ASP A 64 2.85 -9.70 -10.78
N ALA A 65 1.81 -8.89 -10.62
CA ALA A 65 1.56 -7.72 -11.45
C ALA A 65 2.74 -6.73 -11.39
N SER A 66 3.23 -6.34 -12.57
CA SER A 66 4.16 -5.22 -12.68
C SER A 66 3.52 -3.93 -12.15
N PRO A 67 4.31 -2.91 -11.77
CA PRO A 67 3.77 -1.60 -11.38
C PRO A 67 2.80 -1.01 -12.40
N ASP A 68 3.04 -1.21 -13.70
CA ASP A 68 2.16 -0.78 -14.78
C ASP A 68 0.82 -1.53 -14.79
N ALA A 69 0.84 -2.85 -14.53
CA ALA A 69 -0.38 -3.64 -14.43
C ALA A 69 -1.20 -3.24 -13.18
N VAL A 70 -0.54 -2.94 -12.06
CA VAL A 70 -1.17 -2.38 -10.86
C VAL A 70 -1.82 -1.03 -11.18
N ARG A 71 -1.09 -0.12 -11.85
CA ARG A 71 -1.64 1.17 -12.30
C ARG A 71 -2.88 0.99 -13.17
N ALA A 72 -2.85 0.08 -14.14
CA ALA A 72 -3.98 -0.16 -15.04
C ALA A 72 -5.24 -0.62 -14.26
N VAL A 73 -5.09 -1.52 -13.30
CA VAL A 73 -6.19 -1.95 -12.42
C VAL A 73 -6.71 -0.76 -11.60
N LEU A 74 -5.82 0.04 -11.02
CA LEU A 74 -6.23 1.24 -10.27
C LEU A 74 -6.98 2.25 -11.15
N GLN A 75 -6.57 2.47 -12.40
CA GLN A 75 -7.30 3.33 -13.33
C GLN A 75 -8.71 2.80 -13.64
N GLN A 76 -8.87 1.48 -13.79
CA GLN A 76 -10.19 0.86 -13.93
C GLN A 76 -11.05 1.04 -12.68
N VAL A 77 -10.45 0.90 -11.49
CA VAL A 77 -11.14 1.10 -10.21
C VAL A 77 -11.56 2.56 -10.06
N ALA A 78 -10.69 3.52 -10.35
CA ALA A 78 -11.00 4.94 -10.34
C ALA A 78 -12.18 5.29 -11.27
N GLY A 79 -12.18 4.77 -12.50
CA GLY A 79 -13.29 4.98 -13.44
C GLY A 79 -14.64 4.44 -12.93
N ARG A 80 -14.62 3.34 -12.16
CA ARG A 80 -15.82 2.79 -11.51
C ARG A 80 -16.28 3.61 -10.32
N ILE A 81 -15.35 4.17 -9.54
CA ILE A 81 -15.65 5.04 -8.40
C ILE A 81 -16.22 6.38 -8.87
N GLY A 82 -15.69 6.92 -9.98
CA GLY A 82 -16.19 8.15 -10.61
C GLY A 82 -15.87 9.44 -9.84
N ARG A 83 -15.06 9.37 -8.78
CA ARG A 83 -14.60 10.50 -7.97
C ARG A 83 -13.23 10.20 -7.34
N PRO A 84 -12.46 11.23 -6.93
CA PRO A 84 -11.18 11.01 -6.25
C PRO A 84 -11.31 10.13 -5.01
N ALA A 85 -10.36 9.21 -4.83
CA ALA A 85 -10.30 8.30 -3.69
C ALA A 85 -8.92 8.34 -3.01
N VAL A 86 -8.85 8.09 -1.71
CA VAL A 86 -7.57 7.90 -1.01
C VAL A 86 -7.02 6.52 -1.37
N LEU A 87 -5.80 6.45 -1.88
CA LEU A 87 -5.11 5.16 -2.05
C LEU A 87 -4.32 4.85 -0.78
N VAL A 88 -4.49 3.65 -0.25
CA VAL A 88 -3.79 3.17 0.95
C VAL A 88 -3.02 1.90 0.58
N PRO A 89 -1.71 2.02 0.27
CA PRO A 89 -0.83 0.87 0.13
C PRO A 89 -0.67 0.15 1.48
N MET A 90 -0.77 -1.17 1.48
CA MET A 90 -0.75 -2.00 2.69
C MET A 90 0.51 -2.85 2.84
N ASP A 91 1.43 -2.77 1.89
CA ASP A 91 2.71 -3.47 1.86
C ASP A 91 3.76 -2.64 1.09
N ASP A 92 5.04 -2.97 1.24
CA ASP A 92 6.14 -2.23 0.60
C ASP A 92 6.03 -2.24 -0.92
N ALA A 93 5.67 -3.39 -1.51
CA ALA A 93 5.55 -3.55 -2.95
C ALA A 93 4.48 -2.61 -3.55
N SER A 94 3.32 -2.50 -2.90
CA SER A 94 2.23 -1.62 -3.29
C SER A 94 2.57 -0.15 -3.08
N ALA A 95 3.31 0.19 -2.02
CA ALA A 95 3.77 1.55 -1.77
C ALA A 95 4.75 2.00 -2.86
N ILE A 96 5.72 1.15 -3.21
CA ILE A 96 6.68 1.38 -4.30
C ILE A 96 5.96 1.49 -5.65
N ALA A 97 5.02 0.58 -5.95
CA ALA A 97 4.27 0.61 -7.20
C ALA A 97 3.44 1.91 -7.34
N ALA A 98 2.78 2.34 -6.26
CA ALA A 98 2.02 3.59 -6.23
C ALA A 98 2.93 4.81 -6.40
N ALA A 99 4.09 4.85 -5.75
CA ALA A 99 5.06 5.94 -5.87
C ALA A 99 5.59 6.07 -7.31
N ARG A 100 6.02 4.95 -7.92
CA ARG A 100 6.53 4.92 -9.30
C ARG A 100 5.51 5.33 -10.35
N THR A 101 4.24 5.13 -10.08
CA THR A 101 3.15 5.39 -11.03
C THR A 101 2.28 6.58 -10.63
N ARG A 102 2.74 7.39 -9.68
CA ARG A 102 2.00 8.52 -9.10
C ARG A 102 1.45 9.45 -10.15
N ASP A 103 2.24 9.86 -11.13
CA ASP A 103 1.81 10.83 -12.16
C ASP A 103 0.59 10.32 -12.95
N GLY A 104 0.52 9.01 -13.20
CA GLY A 104 -0.61 8.36 -13.87
C GLY A 104 -1.82 8.08 -12.95
N LEU A 105 -1.69 8.33 -11.65
CA LEU A 105 -2.73 8.07 -10.64
C LEU A 105 -3.23 9.36 -9.96
N ALA A 106 -2.44 10.43 -9.93
CA ALA A 106 -2.70 11.66 -9.18
C ALA A 106 -3.98 12.39 -9.58
N ALA A 107 -4.49 12.18 -10.80
CA ALA A 107 -5.77 12.73 -11.25
C ALA A 107 -6.99 12.05 -10.60
N SER A 108 -6.84 10.80 -10.13
CA SER A 108 -7.94 9.99 -9.59
C SER A 108 -7.73 9.58 -8.14
N TYR A 109 -6.51 9.69 -7.63
CA TYR A 109 -6.16 9.26 -6.29
C TYR A 109 -5.50 10.37 -5.49
N LEU A 110 -5.91 10.46 -4.23
CA LEU A 110 -5.24 11.28 -3.22
C LEU A 110 -4.07 10.46 -2.67
N LEU A 111 -2.85 10.86 -3.04
CA LEU A 111 -1.58 10.22 -2.69
C LEU A 111 -0.65 11.28 -2.10
N PRO A 112 0.14 10.96 -1.06
CA PRO A 112 1.20 11.87 -0.64
C PRO A 112 2.23 12.03 -1.77
N GLU A 113 2.82 13.21 -1.86
CA GLU A 113 4.02 13.41 -2.67
C GLU A 113 5.22 12.83 -1.92
N LEU A 114 5.96 11.94 -2.58
CA LEU A 114 7.14 11.30 -2.02
C LEU A 114 8.36 11.73 -2.82
N PRO A 115 9.46 12.15 -2.17
CA PRO A 115 10.69 12.50 -2.87
C PRO A 115 11.31 11.29 -3.57
N GLY A 116 11.49 11.36 -4.88
CA GLY A 116 12.27 10.39 -5.67
C GLY A 116 11.97 8.93 -5.31
N ALA A 117 13.03 8.18 -4.99
CA ALA A 117 12.96 6.76 -4.65
C ALA A 117 12.70 6.49 -3.15
N LEU A 118 12.15 7.44 -2.38
CA LEU A 118 12.03 7.30 -0.92
C LEU A 118 11.28 6.02 -0.50
N ALA A 119 10.24 5.61 -1.25
CA ALA A 119 9.50 4.39 -0.97
C ALA A 119 10.40 3.15 -1.04
N GLU A 120 11.23 3.04 -2.07
CA GLU A 120 12.21 1.96 -2.22
C GLU A 120 13.25 1.97 -1.11
N ARG A 121 13.79 3.15 -0.79
CA ARG A 121 14.85 3.30 0.21
C ARG A 121 14.38 2.97 1.64
N VAL A 122 13.11 3.26 1.94
CA VAL A 122 12.52 2.92 3.25
C VAL A 122 12.16 1.44 3.35
N ALA A 123 11.78 0.82 2.23
CA ALA A 123 11.51 -0.63 2.17
C ALA A 123 12.78 -1.48 2.26
N ASP A 124 13.90 -1.00 1.72
CA ASP A 124 15.20 -1.66 1.87
C ASP A 124 15.76 -1.43 3.28
N LYS A 125 15.91 -2.50 4.07
CA LYS A 125 16.41 -2.40 5.45
C LYS A 125 17.82 -1.85 5.57
N ALA A 126 18.68 -2.08 4.57
CA ALA A 126 20.03 -1.54 4.55
C ALA A 126 20.01 -0.03 4.30
N GLU A 127 19.17 0.43 3.36
CA GLU A 127 19.01 1.86 3.08
C GLU A 127 18.22 2.61 4.15
N LEU A 128 17.25 1.95 4.80
CA LEU A 128 16.42 2.53 5.85
C LEU A 128 17.26 3.09 6.99
N ALA A 129 18.35 2.42 7.38
CA ALA A 129 19.28 2.93 8.39
C ALA A 129 19.90 4.27 7.97
N ALA A 130 20.31 4.41 6.72
CA ALA A 130 20.84 5.65 6.19
C ALA A 130 19.77 6.76 6.08
N VAL A 131 18.52 6.39 5.75
CA VAL A 131 17.38 7.33 5.76
C VAL A 131 17.10 7.83 7.19
N CYS A 132 17.07 6.94 8.18
CA CYS A 132 16.88 7.31 9.59
C CYS A 132 17.99 8.24 10.08
N ALA A 133 19.26 7.93 9.79
CA ALA A 133 20.39 8.77 10.16
C ALA A 133 20.29 10.18 9.55
N ALA A 134 19.93 10.29 8.27
CA ALA A 134 19.75 11.57 7.60
C ALA A 134 18.57 12.39 8.14
N ALA A 135 17.59 11.73 8.75
CA ALA A 135 16.40 12.36 9.33
C ALA A 135 16.49 12.55 10.86
N ASP A 136 17.64 12.29 11.47
CA ASP A 136 17.86 12.34 12.94
C ASP A 136 16.88 11.44 13.72
N VAL A 137 16.54 10.27 13.15
CA VAL A 137 15.70 9.26 13.79
C VAL A 137 16.58 8.17 14.40
N PRO A 138 16.48 7.89 15.72
CA PRO A 138 17.24 6.81 16.35
C PRO A 138 16.96 5.46 15.70
N HIS A 139 18.02 4.72 15.37
CA HIS A 139 17.96 3.39 14.79
C HIS A 139 19.05 2.49 15.38
N PRO A 140 18.85 1.16 15.41
CA PRO A 140 19.89 0.24 15.88
C PRO A 140 21.13 0.26 14.97
N LEU A 141 22.27 -0.15 15.52
CA LEU A 141 23.44 -0.47 14.71
C LEU A 141 23.03 -1.46 13.61
N THR A 142 23.23 -1.06 12.36
CA THR A 142 22.86 -1.86 11.19
C THR A 142 24.14 -2.25 10.47
N LEU A 143 24.36 -3.57 10.35
CA LEU A 143 25.47 -4.13 9.60
C LEU A 143 24.92 -4.77 8.33
N ILE A 144 25.59 -4.54 7.20
CA ILE A 144 25.22 -5.09 5.90
C ILE A 144 26.28 -6.15 5.57
N PRO A 145 26.06 -7.42 5.95
CA PRO A 145 27.02 -8.48 5.64
C PRO A 145 27.04 -8.72 4.12
N ASP A 146 28.24 -8.85 3.56
CA ASP A 146 28.47 -9.19 2.15
C ASP A 146 28.55 -10.71 1.91
N SER A 147 28.40 -11.50 2.98
CA SER A 147 28.50 -12.96 2.95
C SER A 147 27.79 -13.61 4.13
N ALA A 148 27.38 -14.87 3.98
CA ALA A 148 26.81 -15.66 5.06
C ALA A 148 27.79 -15.86 6.24
N ALA A 149 29.10 -15.97 5.95
CA ALA A 149 30.12 -16.10 6.97
C ALA A 149 30.22 -14.84 7.85
N ARG A 150 30.19 -13.63 7.25
CA ARG A 150 30.14 -12.39 8.03
C ARG A 150 28.83 -12.21 8.79
N ALA A 151 27.71 -12.73 8.27
CA ALA A 151 26.43 -12.64 8.96
C ALA A 151 26.36 -13.52 10.22
N ALA A 152 27.18 -14.58 10.29
CA ALA A 152 27.22 -15.52 11.41
C ALA A 152 28.27 -15.20 12.49
N ALA A 153 29.17 -14.24 12.22
CA ALA A 153 30.22 -13.80 13.13
C ALA A 153 29.71 -12.74 14.11
#